data_AF-A0A6L2PN08-F1
#
_entry.id   AF-A0A6L2PN08-F1
#
_cell.length_a   1.000
_cell.length_b   1.000
_cell.length_c   1.000
_cell.angle_alpha   90.00
_cell.angle_beta   90.00
_cell.angle_gamma   90.00
#
_symmetry.space_group_name_H-M   'P 1'
#
loop_
_entity.id
_entity.type
_entity.pdbx_description
1 polymer ?
#
loop_
_entity_poly.entity_id
_entity_poly.type
_entity_poly.pdbx_seq_one_letter_code
_entity_poly.pdbx_strand_id
1 'polypeptide(L)'
;MEKLMKSLAEFFSYLYKHNLKWQDSIQKTAKPLNGLCNQAEQLRLVKKFQDEESEELPNIKSRLISKIKLGVEEEVSLLMEILKECETSNKELKNKLVTVEQSCEAVETEAMLQGTATQPATCLMVEWAQDAWRMYHMLYPL
;
A
#
# COMPACT_ATOMS: atom_id res chain seq x y z
N MET A 1 12.37 26.63 -15.20
CA MET A 1 11.64 25.76 -16.16
C MET A 1 12.26 24.38 -16.31
N GLU A 2 13.53 24.26 -16.71
CA GLU A 2 14.20 22.95 -16.91
C GLU A 2 14.15 22.03 -15.67
N LYS A 3 14.46 22.58 -14.48
CA LYS A 3 14.41 21.84 -13.20
C LYS A 3 13.01 21.28 -12.90
N LEU A 4 11.96 22.06 -13.18
CA LEU A 4 10.56 21.64 -12.99
C LEU A 4 10.17 20.53 -13.97
N MET A 5 10.54 20.65 -15.24
CA MET A 5 10.29 19.60 -16.23
C MET A 5 10.99 18.29 -15.86
N LYS A 6 12.22 18.38 -15.35
CA LYS A 6 12.95 17.20 -14.87
C LYS A 6 12.26 16.56 -13.66
N SER A 7 11.87 17.35 -12.66
CA SER A 7 11.19 16.80 -11.48
C SER A 7 9.82 16.20 -11.79
N LEU A 8 9.07 16.78 -12.73
CA LEU A 8 7.82 16.20 -13.24
C LEU A 8 8.05 14.87 -13.97
N ALA A 9 9.06 14.79 -14.84
CA ALA A 9 9.39 13.55 -15.52
C ALA A 9 9.78 12.44 -14.52
N GLU A 10 10.58 12.78 -13.50
CA GLU A 10 10.92 11.87 -12.42
C GLU A 10 9.69 11.44 -11.61
N PHE A 11 8.79 12.38 -11.29
CA PHE A 11 7.55 12.10 -10.57
C PHE A 11 6.66 11.13 -11.34
N PHE A 12 6.34 11.40 -12.60
CA PHE A 12 5.44 10.54 -13.39
C PHE A 12 6.06 9.18 -13.72
N SER A 13 7.38 9.12 -13.92
CA SER A 13 8.10 7.85 -14.04
C SER A 13 8.02 7.02 -12.76
N TYR A 14 8.17 7.67 -11.61
CA TYR A 14 8.01 7.01 -10.31
C TYR A 14 6.55 6.62 -10.05
N LEU A 15 5.58 7.46 -10.39
CA LEU A 15 4.16 7.20 -10.23
C LEU A 15 3.73 5.90 -10.92
N TYR A 16 4.22 5.65 -12.14
CA TYR A 16 3.96 4.40 -12.83
C TYR A 16 4.50 3.19 -12.04
N LYS A 17 5.74 3.27 -11.54
CA LYS A 17 6.35 2.21 -10.73
C LYS A 17 5.62 2.02 -9.40
N HIS A 18 5.21 3.12 -8.77
CA HIS A 18 4.42 3.14 -7.55
C HIS A 18 3.09 2.41 -7.76
N ASN A 19 2.38 2.70 -8.86
CA ASN A 19 1.12 2.04 -9.17
C ASN A 19 1.29 0.52 -9.34
N LEU A 20 2.31 0.07 -10.07
CA LEU A 20 2.60 -1.36 -10.23
C LEU A 20 2.90 -2.03 -8.89
N LYS A 21 3.76 -1.40 -8.07
CA LYS A 21 4.10 -1.92 -6.74
C LYS A 21 2.87 -1.96 -5.82
N TRP A 22 2.05 -0.92 -5.85
CA TRP A 22 0.82 -0.83 -5.07
C TRP A 22 -0.13 -1.97 -5.41
N GLN A 23 -0.37 -2.22 -6.71
CA GLN A 23 -1.21 -3.32 -7.16
C GLN A 23 -0.68 -4.69 -6.72
N ASP A 24 0.64 -4.92 -6.84
CA ASP A 24 1.29 -6.14 -6.37
C ASP A 24 1.16 -6.32 -4.84
N SER A 25 1.39 -5.27 -4.05
CA SER A 25 1.18 -5.29 -2.60
C SER A 25 -0.27 -5.62 -2.23
N ILE A 26 -1.25 -5.03 -2.91
CA ILE A 26 -2.67 -5.35 -2.70
C ILE A 26 -2.95 -6.82 -3.04
N GLN A 27 -2.43 -7.34 -4.15
CA GLN A 27 -2.61 -8.74 -4.52
C GLN A 27 -2.01 -9.70 -3.48
N LYS A 28 -0.86 -9.36 -2.91
CA LYS A 28 -0.22 -10.16 -1.85
C LYS A 28 -1.07 -10.27 -0.59
N THR A 29 -1.99 -9.34 -0.31
CA THR A 29 -2.88 -9.41 0.86
C THR A 29 -3.89 -10.56 0.78
N ALA A 30 -4.21 -11.05 -0.42
CA ALA A 30 -5.22 -12.10 -0.60
C ALA A 30 -4.86 -13.39 0.14
N LYS A 31 -3.58 -13.77 0.17
CA LYS A 31 -3.12 -14.97 0.86
C LYS A 31 -3.34 -14.88 2.39
N PRO A 32 -2.79 -13.89 3.12
CA PRO A 32 -2.99 -13.81 4.55
C PRO A 32 -4.44 -13.52 4.95
N LEU A 33 -5.20 -12.76 4.16
CA LEU A 33 -6.64 -12.58 4.41
C LEU A 33 -7.41 -13.91 4.35
N ASN A 34 -7.14 -14.74 3.35
CA ASN A 34 -7.70 -16.09 3.27
C ASN A 34 -7.22 -16.99 4.42
N GLY A 35 -5.95 -16.87 4.82
CA GLY A 35 -5.39 -17.52 6.00
C GLY A 35 -6.17 -17.21 7.27
N LEU A 36 -6.46 -15.92 7.50
CA LEU A 36 -7.27 -15.46 8.63
C LEU A 36 -8.71 -15.98 8.58
N CYS A 37 -9.36 -15.99 7.41
CA CYS A 37 -10.69 -16.59 7.25
C CYS A 37 -10.69 -18.08 7.62
N ASN A 38 -9.68 -18.83 7.15
CA ASN A 38 -9.53 -20.25 7.45
C ASN A 38 -9.29 -20.49 8.95
N GLN A 39 -8.43 -19.70 9.58
CA GLN A 39 -8.14 -19.81 11.01
C GLN A 39 -9.35 -19.45 11.88
N ALA A 40 -10.14 -18.45 11.49
CA ALA A 40 -11.39 -18.10 12.15
C ALA A 40 -12.39 -19.27 12.11
N GLU A 41 -12.51 -19.93 10.96
CA GLU A 41 -13.37 -21.10 10.81
C GLU A 41 -12.86 -22.31 11.60
N GLN A 42 -11.56 -22.58 11.56
CA GLN A 42 -10.95 -23.63 12.38
C GLN A 42 -11.20 -23.38 13.88
N LEU A 43 -11.06 -22.14 14.35
CA LEU A 43 -11.33 -21.79 15.73
C LEU A 43 -12.80 -22.04 16.11
N ARG A 44 -13.73 -21.69 15.21
CA ARG A 44 -15.17 -21.94 15.38
C ARG A 44 -15.44 -23.45 15.54
N LEU A 45 -14.83 -24.27 14.70
CA LEU A 45 -14.98 -25.73 14.73
C LEU A 45 -14.37 -26.34 16.00
N VAL A 46 -13.14 -25.95 16.35
CA VAL A 46 -12.46 -26.44 17.57
C VAL A 46 -13.23 -26.05 18.83
N LYS A 47 -13.87 -24.87 18.86
CA LYS A 47 -14.73 -24.47 20.00
C LYS A 47 -15.94 -25.39 20.16
N LYS A 48 -16.57 -25.81 19.05
CA LYS A 48 -17.74 -26.71 19.03
C LYS A 48 -17.40 -28.17 19.33
N PHE A 49 -16.18 -28.58 19.03
CA PHE A 49 -15.69 -29.92 19.34
C PHE A 49 -15.74 -30.18 20.86
N GLN A 50 -16.34 -31.30 21.27
CA GLN A 50 -16.27 -31.77 22.65
C GLN A 50 -14.97 -32.54 22.83
N ASP A 51 -14.20 -32.14 23.84
CA ASP A 51 -12.90 -32.74 24.12
C ASP A 51 -13.15 -34.04 24.89
N GLU A 52 -13.05 -35.18 24.20
CA GLU A 52 -12.94 -36.47 24.86
C GLU A 52 -11.47 -36.65 25.22
N GLU A 53 -11.15 -36.76 26.52
CA GLU A 53 -9.79 -37.01 26.96
C GLU A 53 -9.26 -38.29 26.32
N SER A 54 -8.29 -38.14 25.42
CA SER A 54 -7.55 -39.23 24.82
C SER A 54 -6.18 -39.32 25.47
N GLU A 55 -5.83 -40.49 26.00
CA GLU A 55 -4.47 -40.74 26.52
C GLU A 55 -3.40 -40.59 25.43
N GLU A 56 -3.74 -40.87 24.16
CA GLU A 56 -2.84 -40.72 23.01
C GLU A 56 -2.68 -39.25 22.58
N LEU A 57 -3.73 -38.44 22.76
CA LEU A 57 -3.77 -37.04 22.34
C LEU A 57 -4.27 -36.13 23.47
N PRO A 58 -3.52 -36.04 24.58
CA PRO A 58 -3.92 -35.22 25.71
C PRO A 58 -3.96 -33.74 25.31
N ASN A 59 -4.96 -33.03 25.83
CA ASN A 59 -5.12 -31.58 25.65
C ASN A 59 -5.19 -31.16 24.18
N ILE A 60 -5.73 -32.00 23.29
CA ILE A 60 -5.72 -31.73 21.84
C ILE A 60 -6.43 -30.43 21.50
N LYS A 61 -7.57 -30.13 22.14
CA LYS A 61 -8.31 -28.90 21.90
C LYS A 61 -7.50 -27.65 22.24
N SER A 62 -6.84 -27.61 23.40
CA SER A 62 -6.02 -26.46 23.80
C SER A 62 -4.80 -26.29 22.90
N ARG A 63 -4.15 -27.39 22.50
CA ARG A 63 -3.03 -27.38 21.54
C ARG A 63 -3.45 -26.85 20.17
N LEU A 64 -4.62 -27.25 19.67
CA LEU A 64 -5.18 -26.74 18.42
C LEU A 64 -5.48 -25.24 18.51
N ILE A 65 -6.09 -24.77 19.60
CA ILE A 65 -6.35 -23.34 19.82
C ILE A 65 -5.03 -22.56 19.80
N SER A 66 -3.98 -23.04 20.48
CA SER A 66 -2.67 -22.38 20.49
C SER A 66 -2.05 -22.31 19.09
N LYS A 67 -2.13 -23.39 18.29
CA LYS A 67 -1.65 -23.38 16.90
C LYS A 67 -2.42 -22.39 16.03
N ILE A 68 -3.73 -22.31 16.18
CA ILE A 68 -4.56 -21.35 15.43
C ILE A 68 -4.17 -19.92 15.78
N LYS A 69 -3.95 -19.62 17.07
CA LYS A 69 -3.49 -18.29 17.51
C LYS A 69 -2.15 -17.91 16.89
N LEU A 70 -1.18 -18.83 16.91
CA LEU A 70 0.12 -18.60 16.28
C LEU A 70 -0.03 -18.32 14.78
N GLY A 71 -0.87 -19.10 14.09
CA GLY A 71 -1.19 -18.84 12.69
C GLY A 71 -1.80 -17.44 12.47
N VAL A 72 -2.69 -16.98 13.35
CA VAL A 72 -3.26 -15.62 13.26
C VAL A 72 -2.16 -14.57 13.41
N GLU A 73 -1.25 -14.74 14.35
CA GLU A 73 -0.10 -13.85 14.54
C GLU A 73 0.79 -13.80 13.30
N GLU A 74 1.04 -14.94 12.64
CA GLU A 74 1.81 -15.03 11.40
C GLU A 74 1.12 -14.28 10.24
N GLU A 75 -0.18 -14.51 10.00
CA GLU A 75 -0.91 -13.84 8.91
C GLU A 75 -1.05 -12.33 9.15
N VAL A 76 -1.24 -11.90 10.40
CA VAL A 76 -1.25 -10.47 10.77
C VAL A 76 0.13 -9.85 10.54
N SER A 77 1.21 -10.56 10.87
CA SER A 77 2.57 -10.06 10.65
C SER A 77 2.83 -9.84 9.16
N LEU A 78 2.41 -10.77 8.29
CA LEU A 78 2.51 -10.61 6.84
C LEU A 78 1.71 -9.40 6.32
N LEU A 79 0.50 -9.16 6.84
CA LEU A 79 -0.29 -7.99 6.49
C LEU A 79 0.38 -6.68 6.91
N MET A 80 1.01 -6.65 8.10
CA MET A 80 1.76 -5.50 8.59
C MET A 80 3.00 -5.20 7.73
N GLU A 81 3.69 -6.24 7.25
CA GLU A 81 4.80 -6.08 6.31
C GLU A 81 4.35 -5.46 4.99
N ILE A 82 3.25 -5.97 4.41
CA ILE A 82 2.66 -5.42 3.18
C ILE A 82 2.24 -3.96 3.38
N LEU A 83 1.59 -3.65 4.51
CA LEU A 83 1.19 -2.29 4.85
C LEU A 83 2.41 -1.34 4.89
N LYS A 84 3.49 -1.76 5.56
CA LYS A 84 4.73 -0.98 5.65
C LYS A 84 5.37 -0.74 4.27
N GLU A 85 5.30 -1.71 3.36
CA GLU A 85 5.76 -1.54 1.98
C GLU A 85 4.96 -0.47 1.23
N CYS A 86 3.63 -0.45 1.39
CA CYS A 86 2.73 0.55 0.83
C CYS A 86 3.04 1.94 1.40
N GLU A 87 3.14 2.08 2.72
CA GLU A 87 3.50 3.33 3.40
C GLU A 87 4.84 3.88 2.92
N THR A 88 5.84 3.02 2.82
CA THR A 88 7.19 3.40 2.35
C THR A 88 7.14 3.92 0.92
N SER A 89 6.40 3.23 0.03
CA SER A 89 6.27 3.68 -1.36
C SER A 89 5.46 4.97 -1.48
N ASN A 90 4.42 5.16 -0.67
CA ASN A 90 3.61 6.39 -0.67
C ASN A 90 4.41 7.58 -0.14
N LYS A 91 5.25 7.37 0.88
CA LYS A 91 6.18 8.39 1.39
C LYS A 91 7.19 8.81 0.32
N GLU A 92 7.73 7.85 -0.44
CA GLU A 92 8.63 8.17 -1.55
C GLU A 92 7.93 8.94 -2.67
N LEU A 93 6.68 8.58 -3.02
CA LEU A 93 5.85 9.36 -3.96
C LEU A 93 5.67 10.81 -3.47
N LYS A 94 5.36 10.99 -2.18
CA LYS A 94 5.25 12.33 -1.58
C LYS A 94 6.56 13.12 -1.66
N ASN A 95 7.70 12.48 -1.39
CA ASN A 95 9.00 13.15 -1.50
C ASN A 95 9.27 13.63 -2.94
N LYS A 96 8.88 12.84 -3.95
CA LYS A 96 8.95 13.27 -5.35
C LYS A 96 8.02 14.45 -5.63
N LEU A 97 6.80 14.43 -5.11
CA LEU A 97 5.87 15.57 -5.23
C LEU A 97 6.44 16.84 -4.60
N VAL A 98 7.01 16.76 -3.39
CA VAL A 98 7.64 17.91 -2.73
C VAL A 98 8.77 18.49 -3.60
N THR A 99 9.52 17.64 -4.30
CA THR A 99 10.56 18.10 -5.23
C THR A 99 9.97 18.86 -6.43
N VAL A 100 8.80 18.43 -6.93
CA VAL A 100 8.03 19.14 -7.96
C VAL A 100 7.57 20.49 -7.44
N GLU A 101 6.94 20.53 -6.27
CA GLU A 101 6.42 21.74 -5.63
C GLU A 101 7.54 22.78 -5.40
N GLN A 102 8.68 22.36 -4.84
CA GLN A 102 9.84 23.23 -4.65
C GLN A 102 10.45 23.72 -5.97
N SER A 103 10.39 22.92 -7.02
CA SER A 103 10.88 23.33 -8.35
C SER A 103 9.92 24.28 -9.05
N CYS A 104 8.64 24.26 -8.67
CA CYS A 104 7.59 25.12 -9.18
C CYS A 104 7.72 26.56 -8.65
N GLU A 105 8.08 26.73 -7.37
CA GLU A 105 8.25 28.04 -6.72
C GLU A 105 9.26 28.96 -7.44
N ALA A 106 10.20 28.40 -8.16
CA ALA A 106 11.26 29.11 -8.87
C ALA A 106 10.92 29.45 -10.35
N VAL A 107 9.68 29.22 -10.79
CA VAL A 107 9.25 29.43 -12.18
C VAL A 107 8.17 30.51 -12.24
N GLU A 108 8.30 31.44 -13.20
CA GLU A 108 7.29 32.46 -13.45
C GLU A 108 5.95 31.83 -13.91
N THR A 109 4.84 32.32 -13.37
CA THR A 109 3.49 31.80 -13.63
C THR A 109 3.14 31.79 -15.12
N GLU A 110 3.43 32.87 -15.85
CA GLU A 110 3.18 32.98 -17.29
C GLU A 110 3.92 31.90 -18.08
N ALA A 111 5.15 31.56 -17.71
CA ALA A 111 5.92 30.50 -18.37
C ALA A 111 5.31 29.11 -18.13
N MET A 112 4.63 28.90 -17.00
CA MET A 112 3.97 27.64 -16.69
C MET A 112 2.67 27.43 -17.46
N LEU A 113 1.99 28.51 -17.84
CA LEU A 113 0.75 28.50 -18.62
C LEU A 113 0.98 28.19 -20.11
N GLN A 114 2.22 28.28 -20.58
CA GLN A 114 2.57 27.98 -21.97
C GLN A 114 2.62 26.47 -22.21
N GLY A 115 1.52 25.94 -22.76
CA GLY A 115 1.44 24.59 -23.34
C GLY A 115 1.56 24.61 -24.87
N THR A 116 1.76 23.43 -25.45
CA THR A 116 1.72 23.21 -26.92
C THR A 116 0.73 22.11 -27.26
N ALA A 117 0.47 21.89 -28.56
CA ALA A 117 -0.40 20.81 -29.01
C ALA A 117 0.10 19.40 -28.62
N THR A 118 1.40 19.25 -28.34
CA THR A 118 2.03 17.96 -27.99
C THR A 118 2.49 17.89 -26.54
N GLN A 119 2.47 19.02 -25.81
CA GLN A 119 2.92 19.09 -24.43
C GLN A 119 1.92 19.90 -23.59
N PRO A 120 1.30 19.29 -22.56
CA PRO A 120 0.44 20.02 -21.64
C PRO A 120 1.17 21.18 -20.97
N ALA A 121 0.40 22.20 -20.57
CA ALA A 121 0.93 23.27 -19.75
C ALA A 121 1.47 22.72 -18.42
N THR A 122 2.61 23.25 -18.00
CA THR A 122 3.33 22.77 -16.82
C THR A 122 2.53 22.91 -15.53
N CYS A 123 1.67 23.93 -15.43
CA CYS A 123 0.75 24.10 -14.30
C CYS A 123 -0.20 22.90 -14.16
N LEU A 124 -0.79 22.42 -15.26
CA LEU A 124 -1.67 21.25 -15.26
C LEU A 124 -0.93 19.99 -14.83
N MET A 125 0.31 19.83 -15.29
CA MET A 125 1.13 18.68 -14.88
C MET A 125 1.44 18.68 -13.37
N VAL A 126 1.63 19.86 -12.77
CA VAL A 126 1.80 20.00 -11.31
C VAL A 126 0.50 19.64 -10.59
N GLU A 127 -0.65 20.14 -11.07
CA GLU A 127 -1.96 19.78 -10.53
C GLU A 127 -2.20 18.26 -10.59
N TRP A 128 -1.94 17.63 -11.73
CA TRP A 128 -2.05 16.17 -11.89
C TRP A 128 -1.12 15.41 -10.95
N ALA A 129 0.08 15.93 -10.68
CA ALA A 129 1.00 15.31 -9.72
C ALA A 129 0.44 15.36 -8.28
N GLN A 130 -0.16 16.49 -7.90
CA GLN A 130 -0.83 16.65 -6.61
C GLN A 130 -2.06 15.74 -6.50
N ASP A 131 -2.87 15.68 -7.54
CA ASP A 131 -4.06 14.83 -7.60
C ASP A 131 -3.69 13.35 -7.53
N ALA A 132 -2.66 12.93 -8.27
CA ALA A 132 -2.15 11.56 -8.22
C ALA A 132 -1.73 11.17 -6.80
N TRP A 133 -0.96 11.99 -6.10
CA TRP A 133 -0.61 11.72 -4.70
C TRP A 133 -1.85 11.71 -3.79
N ARG A 134 -2.76 12.67 -3.97
CA ARG A 134 -4.02 12.74 -3.20
C ARG A 134 -4.86 11.48 -3.36
N MET A 135 -4.90 10.86 -4.54
CA MET A 135 -5.59 9.58 -4.74
C MET A 135 -5.04 8.50 -3.80
N TYR A 136 -3.73 8.31 -3.74
CA TYR A 136 -3.13 7.30 -2.85
C TYR A 136 -3.22 7.66 -1.37
N HIS A 137 -3.18 8.94 -1.03
CA HIS A 137 -3.27 9.40 0.35
C HIS A 137 -4.70 9.38 0.92
N MET A 138 -5.72 9.74 0.12
CA MET A 138 -7.10 9.84 0.60
C MET A 138 -7.91 8.56 0.42
N LEU A 139 -7.71 7.81 -0.67
CA LEU A 139 -8.48 6.58 -0.91
C LEU A 139 -7.98 5.42 -0.06
N TYR A 140 -6.74 5.50 0.42
CA TYR A 140 -6.12 4.54 1.31
C TYR A 140 -5.49 5.30 2.48
N PRO A 141 -6.31 5.78 3.45
CA PRO A 141 -5.78 6.31 4.70
C PRO A 141 -5.13 5.13 5.45
N LEU A 142 -3.84 4.94 5.17
CA LEU A 142 -2.95 4.12 5.96
C LEU A 142 -2.54 4.92 7.20
#